data_AF-A0A382QJ68-F1
#
_entry.id   AF-A0A382QJ68-F1
#
_cell.length_a   1.000
_cell.length_b   1.000
_cell.length_c   1.000
_cell.angle_alpha   90.00
_cell.angle_beta   90.00
_cell.angle_gamma   90.00
#
_symmetry.space_group_name_H-M   'P 1'
#
loop_
_entity.id
_entity.type
_entity.pdbx_description
1 polymer ?
#
loop_
_entity_poly.entity_id
_entity_poly.type
_entity_poly.pdbx_seq_one_letter_code
_entity_poly.pdbx_strand_id
1 'polypeptide(L)'
;MVWKRLLRVKSNRRVGSAYLFTGPRGCGKEWGAIEFAKLLNCESQDVAPCNQCPSCTKFASLQHPNMKLIVPLPGGNKSNQSSDPLDSLKKED
;
A
#
# COMPACT_ATOMS: atom_id res chain seq x y z
N MET A 1 12.71 -0.77 -17.22
CA MET A 1 12.46 -0.88 -15.76
C MET A 1 10.99 -0.67 -15.46
N VAL A 2 10.45 -1.40 -14.47
CA VAL A 2 9.01 -1.40 -14.11
C VAL A 2 8.51 -0.01 -13.74
N TRP A 3 9.30 0.77 -12.98
CA TRP A 3 8.93 2.13 -12.56
C TRP A 3 8.57 3.04 -13.74
N LYS A 4 9.36 3.02 -14.83
CA LYS A 4 9.08 3.80 -16.05
C LYS A 4 7.70 3.46 -16.67
N ARG A 5 7.23 2.21 -16.54
CA ARG A 5 5.90 1.82 -17.04
C ARG A 5 4.79 2.44 -16.19
N LEU A 6 4.95 2.47 -14.87
CA LEU A 6 4.00 3.08 -13.94
C LEU A 6 3.92 4.61 -14.11
N LEU A 7 5.05 5.26 -14.36
CA LEU A 7 5.09 6.70 -14.70
C LEU A 7 4.25 7.00 -15.94
N ARG A 8 4.36 6.15 -16.98
CA ARG A 8 3.60 6.30 -18.23
C ARG A 8 2.09 6.09 -18.04
N VAL A 9 1.70 5.23 -17.10
CA VAL A 9 0.31 5.01 -16.71
C VAL A 9 -0.30 6.29 -16.12
N LYS A 10 0.40 6.94 -15.18
CA LYS A 10 -0.05 8.23 -14.61
C LYS A 10 -0.10 9.32 -15.68
N SER A 11 0.98 9.51 -16.46
CA SER A 11 1.05 10.59 -17.45
C SER A 11 -0.07 10.50 -18.50
N ASN A 12 -0.41 9.28 -18.91
CA ASN A 12 -1.46 9.05 -19.89
C ASN A 12 -2.86 8.97 -19.29
N ARG A 13 -3.00 9.11 -17.96
CA ARG A 13 -4.25 8.90 -17.20
C ARG A 13 -4.93 7.55 -17.51
N ARG A 14 -4.14 6.51 -17.78
CA ARG A 14 -4.63 5.16 -18.12
C ARG A 14 -4.44 4.19 -16.95
N VAL A 15 -5.03 4.52 -15.81
CA VAL A 15 -4.91 3.73 -14.58
C VAL A 15 -5.85 2.53 -14.66
N GLY A 16 -5.30 1.32 -14.68
CA GLY A 16 -6.06 0.08 -14.53
C GLY A 16 -6.70 -0.05 -13.15
N SER A 17 -7.78 -0.83 -13.06
CA SER A 17 -8.51 -1.08 -11.81
C SER A 17 -7.73 -1.92 -10.80
N ALA A 18 -6.83 -2.79 -11.27
CA ALA A 18 -6.05 -3.69 -10.43
C ALA A 18 -4.64 -3.90 -11.00
N TYR A 19 -3.67 -4.08 -10.10
CA TYR A 19 -2.28 -4.40 -10.42
C TYR A 19 -1.80 -5.56 -9.58
N LEU A 20 -1.11 -6.52 -10.22
CA LEU A 20 -0.44 -7.62 -9.55
C LEU A 20 1.07 -7.43 -9.67
N PHE A 21 1.74 -7.21 -8.55
CA PHE A 21 3.20 -7.11 -8.47
C PHE A 21 3.79 -8.49 -8.16
N THR A 22 4.59 -9.06 -9.06
CA THR A 22 5.20 -10.40 -8.92
C THR A 22 6.72 -10.33 -9.06
N GLY A 23 7.43 -11.31 -8.48
CA GLY A 23 8.89 -11.40 -8.54
C GLY A 23 9.52 -12.02 -7.27
N PRO A 24 10.86 -12.21 -7.27
CA PRO A 24 11.59 -12.80 -6.14
C PRO A 24 11.40 -12.08 -4.80
N ARG A 25 11.73 -12.73 -3.69
CA ARG A 25 11.72 -12.08 -2.37
C ARG A 25 12.77 -10.96 -2.34
N GLY A 26 12.45 -9.84 -1.71
CA GLY A 26 13.36 -8.69 -1.58
C GLY A 26 13.41 -7.73 -2.77
N CYS A 27 12.69 -7.97 -3.88
CA CYS A 27 12.70 -7.06 -5.03
C CYS A 27 11.83 -5.78 -4.85
N GLY A 28 11.26 -5.54 -3.67
CA GLY A 28 10.48 -4.33 -3.37
C GLY A 28 9.07 -4.30 -3.96
N LYS A 29 8.36 -5.43 -4.02
CA LYS A 29 6.98 -5.51 -4.57
C LYS A 29 5.99 -4.65 -3.79
N GLU A 30 5.98 -4.81 -2.47
CA GLU A 30 5.10 -4.04 -1.57
C GLU A 30 5.46 -2.56 -1.64
N TRP A 31 6.76 -2.24 -1.57
CA TRP A 31 7.25 -0.87 -1.71
C TRP A 31 6.81 -0.25 -3.05
N GLY A 32 6.96 -0.97 -4.17
CA GLY A 32 6.55 -0.48 -5.49
C GLY A 32 5.04 -0.27 -5.61
N ALA A 33 4.23 -1.09 -4.96
CA ALA A 33 2.78 -0.92 -4.90
C ALA A 33 2.40 0.34 -4.09
N ILE A 34 3.02 0.52 -2.92
CA ILE A 34 2.81 1.69 -2.05
C ILE A 34 3.25 2.98 -2.76
N GLU A 35 4.45 2.99 -3.35
CA GLU A 35 4.99 4.17 -4.03
C GLU A 35 4.16 4.53 -5.28
N PHE A 36 3.60 3.52 -5.97
CA PHE A 36 2.65 3.78 -7.05
C PHE A 36 1.32 4.36 -6.56
N ALA A 37 0.77 3.84 -5.47
CA ALA A 37 -0.44 4.41 -4.86
C ALA A 37 -0.23 5.87 -4.42
N LYS A 38 0.93 6.16 -3.82
CA LYS A 38 1.37 7.51 -3.47
C LYS A 38 1.51 8.41 -4.69
N LEU A 39 2.11 7.93 -5.78
CA LEU A 39 2.24 8.66 -7.04
C LEU A 39 0.87 9.08 -7.62
N LEU A 40 -0.14 8.20 -7.51
CA LEU A 40 -1.50 8.45 -7.97
C LEU A 40 -2.29 9.43 -7.09
N ASN A 41 -2.03 9.45 -5.78
CA ASN A 41 -2.72 10.32 -4.81
C ASN A 41 -1.93 11.61 -4.49
N CYS A 42 -0.76 11.81 -5.12
CA CYS A 42 0.04 13.01 -4.94
C CYS A 42 -0.69 14.24 -5.49
N GLU A 43 -0.65 15.34 -4.76
CA GLU A 43 -1.26 16.61 -5.16
C GLU A 43 -0.47 17.31 -6.28
N SER A 44 0.82 16.97 -6.43
CA SER A 44 1.64 17.48 -7.54
C SER A 44 1.36 16.72 -8.85
N GLN A 45 1.35 17.47 -9.94
CA GLN A 45 1.28 16.95 -11.31
C GLN A 45 2.63 16.47 -11.85
N ASP A 46 3.68 16.53 -11.04
CA ASP A 46 5.00 16.06 -11.42
C ASP A 46 5.03 14.58 -11.82
N VAL A 47 6.05 14.26 -12.62
CA VAL A 47 6.35 12.89 -13.06
C VAL A 47 6.61 11.99 -11.85
N ALA A 48 7.24 12.51 -10.80
CA ALA A 48 7.55 11.77 -9.57
C ALA A 48 6.64 12.24 -8.41
N PRO A 49 6.45 11.42 -7.35
CA PRO A 49 5.78 11.89 -6.15
C PRO A 49 6.62 12.99 -5.48
N CYS A 50 5.98 14.09 -5.07
CA CYS A 50 6.71 15.26 -4.55
C CYS A 50 7.31 15.06 -3.15
N ASN A 51 6.85 14.05 -2.40
CA ASN A 51 7.29 13.72 -1.04
C ASN A 51 7.07 14.80 0.02
N GLN A 52 6.42 15.92 -0.31
CA GLN A 52 6.25 17.06 0.58
C GLN A 52 4.79 17.41 0.85
N CYS A 53 3.86 16.99 -0.02
CA CYS A 53 2.45 17.28 0.19
C CYS A 53 1.84 16.42 1.31
N PRO A 54 0.75 16.87 1.97
CA PRO A 54 0.10 16.13 3.05
C PRO A 54 -0.26 14.70 2.69
N SER A 55 -0.73 14.47 1.46
CA SER A 55 -0.97 13.12 0.94
C SER A 55 0.31 12.25 0.95
N CYS A 56 1.42 12.75 0.39
CA CYS A 56 2.68 12.00 0.34
C CYS A 56 3.23 11.66 1.74
N THR A 57 3.15 12.60 2.68
CA THR A 57 3.59 12.39 4.06
C THR A 57 2.79 11.29 4.75
N LYS A 58 1.46 11.27 4.56
CA LYS A 58 0.59 10.21 5.11
C LYS A 58 0.83 8.84 4.46
N PHE A 59 1.20 8.80 3.18
CA PHE A 59 1.63 7.55 2.54
C PHE A 59 2.95 7.04 3.13
N ALA A 60 3.89 7.93 3.44
CA ALA A 60 5.15 7.54 4.07
C ALA A 60 4.95 6.94 5.47
N SER A 61 3.97 7.43 6.24
CA SER A 61 3.61 6.87 7.55
C SER A 61 2.60 5.71 7.49
N LEU A 62 2.19 5.28 6.29
CA LEU A 62 1.17 4.27 6.06
C LEU A 62 -0.23 4.59 6.65
N GLN A 63 -0.55 5.87 6.85
CA GLN A 63 -1.79 6.34 7.48
C GLN A 63 -2.69 7.13 6.51
N HIS A 64 -2.50 6.96 5.20
CA HIS A 64 -3.32 7.65 4.22
C HIS A 64 -4.75 7.11 4.19
N PRO A 65 -5.81 7.95 4.21
CA PRO A 65 -7.21 7.50 4.24
C PRO A 65 -7.59 6.63 3.03
N ASN A 66 -6.96 6.88 1.87
CA ASN A 66 -7.15 6.09 0.66
C ASN A 66 -6.24 4.86 0.56
N MET A 67 -5.62 4.44 1.65
CA MET A 67 -4.75 3.27 1.68
C MET A 67 -5.27 2.25 2.69
N LYS A 68 -5.53 1.03 2.23
CA LYS A 68 -5.95 -0.10 3.07
C LYS A 68 -4.97 -1.24 2.88
N LEU A 69 -4.27 -1.61 3.95
CA LEU A 69 -3.39 -2.76 3.97
C LEU A 69 -4.14 -3.95 4.55
N ILE A 70 -4.34 -4.98 3.73
CA ILE A 70 -4.96 -6.24 4.14
C ILE A 70 -3.84 -7.25 4.35
N VAL A 71 -3.69 -7.72 5.59
CA VAL A 71 -2.72 -8.75 5.96
C VAL A 71 -3.45 -9.94 6.57
N PRO A 72 -2.93 -11.16 6.42
CA PRO A 72 -3.45 -12.30 7.17
C PRO A 72 -3.24 -12.06 8.66
N LEU A 73 -4.28 -12.32 9.45
CA LEU A 73 -4.16 -12.36 10.90
C LEU A 73 -3.47 -13.66 11.34
N PRO A 74 -2.61 -13.63 12.38
CA PRO A 74 -2.07 -14.84 12.97
C PRO A 74 -3.23 -15.70 13.50
N GLY A 75 -3.33 -16.95 13.05
CA GLY A 75 -4.37 -17.87 13.48
C GLY A 75 -4.11 -18.37 14.90
N GLY A 76 -4.93 -17.96 15.86
CA GLY A 76 -5.01 -18.62 17.18
C GLY A 76 -5.77 -19.95 17.09
N ASN A 77 -5.38 -20.94 17.91
CA ASN A 77 -6.09 -22.21 18.02
C ASN A 77 -7.57 -21.96 18.37
N LYS A 78 -8.49 -22.35 17.48
CA LYS A 78 -9.93 -22.14 17.67
C LYS A 78 -10.49 -23.07 18.75
N SER A 79 -10.44 -22.64 20.01
CA SER A 79 -11.44 -23.04 21.00
C SER A 79 -12.56 -22.01 21.00
N ASN A 80 -13.80 -22.46 20.78
CA ASN A 80 -15.04 -21.69 20.83
C ASN A 80 -14.96 -20.38 21.62
N GLN A 81 -15.14 -19.24 20.94
CA GLN A 81 -16.01 -18.16 21.38
C GLN A 81 -16.07 -17.07 20.32
N SER A 82 -17.28 -16.54 20.14
CA SER A 82 -17.59 -15.29 19.47
C SER A 82 -16.84 -14.14 20.14
N SER A 83 -15.65 -13.81 19.65
CA SER A 83 -14.96 -12.58 20.00
C SER A 83 -14.29 -12.00 18.75
N ASP A 84 -14.19 -10.68 18.73
CA ASP A 84 -13.64 -9.89 17.65
C ASP A 84 -12.24 -10.43 17.25
N PRO A 85 -11.97 -10.72 15.96
CA PRO A 85 -10.66 -11.20 15.49
C PRO A 85 -9.46 -10.33 15.92
N LEU A 86 -9.69 -9.09 16.34
CA LEU A 86 -8.67 -8.16 16.83
C LEU A 86 -8.21 -8.46 18.28
N ASP A 87 -8.95 -9.24 19.06
CA ASP A 87 -8.58 -9.54 20.45
C ASP A 87 -7.32 -10.42 20.56
N SER A 88 -6.97 -11.15 19.49
CA SER A 88 -5.74 -11.95 19.43
C SER A 88 -4.46 -11.10 19.27
N LEU A 89 -4.59 -9.81 18.93
CA LEU A 89 -3.46 -8.88 18.74
C LEU A 89 -3.14 -8.03 19.97
N LYS A 90 -3.94 -8.09 21.04
CA LYS A 90 -3.77 -7.26 22.25
C LYS A 90 -2.85 -7.87 23.31
N LYS A 91 -2.25 -9.03 23.04
CA LYS A 91 -1.40 -9.76 24.02
C LYS A 91 0.09 -9.52 23.77
N GLU A 92 0.55 -8.28 23.92
CA GLU A 92 1.97 -7.98 24.18
C GLU A 92 2.05 -6.71 25.05
N ASP A 93 2.01 -6.91 26.37
CA ASP A 93 2.70 -6.14 27.42
C ASP A 93 3.23 -7.15 28.43
#